data_AF-A0A7W1LP46-F1
#
_entry.id   AF-A0A7W1LP46-F1
#
_cell.length_a   1.000
_cell.length_b   1.000
_cell.length_c   1.000
_cell.angle_alpha   90.00
_cell.angle_beta   90.00
_cell.angle_gamma   90.00
#
_symmetry.space_group_name_H-M   'P 1'
#
loop_
_entity.id
_entity.type
_entity.pdbx_description
1 polymer ?
#
loop_
_entity_poly.entity_id
_entity_poly.type
_entity_poly.pdbx_seq_one_letter_code
_entity_poly.pdbx_strand_id
1 'polypeptide(L)' 'MYNRVEADHGRLEARLRPMRGLKTFRSARVLATGHAFVQNLRRGHYDITIDAPVNHRVRVAFDELTLAI' A
#
# COMPACT_ATOMS: atom_id res chain seq x y z
N MET A 1 -4.85 -3.42 -37.76
CA MET A 1 -5.92 -2.82 -36.93
C MET A 1 -5.31 -2.42 -35.60
N TYR A 2 -5.12 -1.12 -35.35
CA TYR A 2 -4.43 -0.62 -34.16
C TYR A 2 -5.43 -0.53 -33.00
N ASN A 3 -5.22 -1.32 -31.95
CA ASN A 3 -6.10 -1.34 -30.79
C ASN A 3 -5.76 -0.20 -29.83
N ARG A 4 -6.65 0.79 -29.76
CA ARG A 4 -6.49 2.00 -28.93
C ARG A 4 -6.33 1.66 -27.44
N VAL A 5 -6.88 0.53 -27.00
CA VAL A 5 -6.78 0.05 -25.61
C VAL A 5 -5.37 -0.46 -25.30
N GLU A 6 -4.75 -1.23 -26.20
CA GLU A 6 -3.35 -1.67 -26.05
C GLU A 6 -2.38 -0.49 -26.09
N ALA A 7 -2.65 0.50 -26.95
CA ALA A 7 -1.85 1.72 -27.03
C ALA A 7 -1.91 2.56 -25.75
N ASP A 8 -3.11 2.73 -25.19
CA ASP A 8 -3.30 3.44 -23.92
C ASP A 8 -2.68 2.68 -22.76
N HIS A 9 -2.87 1.36 -22.72
CA HIS A 9 -2.26 0.47 -21.74
C HIS A 9 -0.73 0.53 -21.78
N GLY A 10 -0.11 0.45 -22.96
CA GLY A 10 1.34 0.58 -23.12
C GLY A 10 1.87 1.97 -22.73
N ARG A 11 1.07 3.03 -22.95
CA ARG A 11 1.41 4.40 -22.55
C ARG A 11 1.29 4.58 -21.03
N LEU A 12 0.34 3.91 -20.39
CA LEU A 12 0.19 3.84 -18.93
C LEU A 12 1.34 3.06 -18.29
N GLU A 13 1.66 1.88 -18.83
CA GLU A 13 2.80 1.05 -18.41
C GLU A 13 4.14 1.78 -18.53
N ALA A 14 4.32 2.62 -19.57
CA ALA A 14 5.55 3.39 -19.78
C ALA A 14 5.69 4.60 -18.84
N ARG A 15 4.57 5.20 -18.41
CA ARG A 15 4.55 6.35 -17.48
C ARG A 15 4.71 5.92 -16.03
N LEU A 16 4.20 4.75 -15.69
CA LEU A 16 4.48 4.12 -14.41
C LEU A 16 5.91 3.55 -14.51
N ARG A 17 6.75 3.67 -13.45
CA ARG A 17 7.92 2.77 -13.37
C ARG A 17 7.34 1.38 -13.56
N PRO A 18 7.82 0.55 -14.52
CA PRO A 18 7.26 -0.76 -14.78
C PRO A 18 7.00 -1.39 -13.44
N MET A 19 5.74 -1.76 -13.17
CA MET A 19 5.33 -2.26 -11.85
C MET A 19 6.07 -3.57 -11.61
N ARG A 20 7.32 -3.47 -11.15
CA ARG A 20 8.27 -4.57 -11.01
C ARG A 20 7.70 -5.50 -9.95
N GLY A 21 6.92 -6.49 -10.39
CA GLY A 21 6.36 -7.54 -9.53
C GLY A 21 4.85 -7.67 -9.48
N LEU A 22 4.05 -6.69 -9.93
CA LEU A 22 2.58 -6.83 -10.00
C LEU A 22 2.14 -7.46 -11.34
N LYS A 23 2.60 -8.68 -11.62
CA LYS A 23 2.22 -9.40 -12.85
C LYS A 23 0.82 -10.05 -12.78
N THR A 24 0.20 -10.06 -11.60
CA THR A 24 -1.10 -10.71 -11.40
C THR A 24 -2.01 -9.84 -10.55
N PHE A 25 -3.33 -9.92 -10.82
CA PHE A 25 -4.35 -9.32 -9.96
C PHE A 25 -4.28 -9.82 -8.52
N ARG A 26 -3.84 -11.07 -8.31
CA ARG A 26 -3.63 -11.62 -6.96
C ARG A 26 -2.54 -10.86 -6.20
N SER A 27 -1.39 -10.62 -6.82
CA SER A 27 -0.29 -9.85 -6.22
C SER A 27 -0.71 -8.40 -5.95
N ALA A 28 -1.42 -7.78 -6.91
CA ALA A 28 -1.97 -6.43 -6.74
C ALA A 28 -2.93 -6.36 -5.54
N ARG A 29 -3.82 -7.34 -5.40
CA ARG A 29 -4.78 -7.41 -4.29
C ARG A 29 -4.07 -7.56 -2.94
N VAL A 30 -3.10 -8.45 -2.82
CA VAL A 30 -2.34 -8.65 -1.58
C VAL A 30 -1.65 -7.35 -1.14
N LEU A 31 -1.01 -6.65 -2.08
CA LEU A 31 -0.35 -5.37 -1.78
C LEU A 31 -1.36 -4.28 -1.41
N ALA A 32 -2.49 -4.19 -2.12
CA ALA A 32 -3.55 -3.23 -1.79
C ALA A 32 -4.13 -3.47 -0.40
N THR A 33 -4.41 -4.74 -0.04
CA THR A 33 -4.89 -5.10 1.31
C THR A 33 -3.87 -4.76 2.38
N GLY A 34 -2.59 -5.10 2.18
CA GLY A 34 -1.54 -4.75 3.13
C GLY A 34 -1.38 -3.24 3.31
N HIS A 35 -1.45 -2.48 2.21
CA HIS A 35 -1.39 -1.02 2.27
C HIS A 35 -2.60 -0.44 3.02
N ALA A 36 -3.82 -0.92 2.75
CA ALA A 36 -5.03 -0.50 3.47
C ALA A 36 -4.95 -0.83 4.97
N PHE A 37 -4.42 -2.00 5.32
CA PHE A 37 -4.22 -2.40 6.70
C PHE A 37 -3.28 -1.44 7.45
N VAL A 38 -2.10 -1.12 6.91
CA VAL A 38 -1.16 -0.17 7.53
C VAL A 38 -1.78 1.22 7.68
N GLN A 39 -2.58 1.67 6.69
CA GLN A 39 -3.28 2.95 6.77
C GLN A 39 -4.34 2.97 7.88
N ASN A 40 -5.12 1.90 8.01
CA ASN A 40 -6.10 1.75 9.09
C ASN A 40 -5.42 1.74 10.46
N LEU A 41 -4.30 1.03 10.58
CA LEU A 41 -3.53 0.94 11.82
C LEU A 41 -3.02 2.33 12.25
N ARG A 42 -2.39 3.07 11.34
CA ARG A 42 -1.92 4.44 11.59
C ARG A 42 -3.05 5.38 11.99
N ARG A 43 -4.22 5.26 11.35
CA ARG A 43 -5.38 6.11 11.64
C ARG A 43 -5.99 5.80 13.00
N GLY A 44 -6.13 4.52 13.33
CA GLY A 44 -6.66 4.08 14.63
C GLY A 44 -5.77 4.43 15.81
N HIS A 45 -4.45 4.56 15.59
CA HIS A 45 -3.45 4.83 16.63
C HIS A 45 -2.82 6.22 16.49
N TYR A 46 -3.54 7.19 15.93
CA TYR A 46 -3.00 8.54 15.73
C TYR A 46 -2.59 9.19 17.05
N ASP A 47 -3.41 9.01 18.09
CA ASP A 47 -3.21 9.60 19.41
C ASP A 47 -1.96 9.03 20.11
N ILE A 48 -1.83 7.71 20.15
CA ILE A 48 -0.73 6.99 20.82
C ILE A 48 0.59 7.13 20.07
N THR A 49 0.55 7.42 18.76
CA THR A 49 1.76 7.55 17.93
C THR A 49 2.16 9.00 17.65
N ILE A 50 1.46 9.98 18.22
CA ILE A 50 1.70 11.40 17.92
C ILE A 50 3.11 11.83 18.32
N ASP A 51 3.59 11.34 19.47
CA ASP A 51 4.92 11.61 20.02
C ASP A 51 6.03 10.76 19.38
N ALA A 52 5.64 9.73 18.62
CA ALA A 52 6.60 8.88 17.91
C ALA A 52 7.02 9.53 16.57
N PRO A 53 8.32 9.44 16.20
CA PRO A 53 8.79 9.80 14.87
C PRO A 53 7.97 9.10 13.77
N VAL A 54 7.69 9.80 12.66
CA VAL A 54 6.81 9.31 11.58
C VAL A 54 7.20 7.92 11.08
N ASN A 55 8.50 7.64 10.99
CA ASN A 55 9.05 6.35 10.58
C ASN A 55 8.86 5.22 11.63
N HIS A 56 8.54 5.55 12.88
CA HIS A 56 8.29 4.59 13.96
C HIS A 56 6.81 4.37 14.26
N ARG A 57 5.91 5.24 13.80
CA ARG A 57 4.47 5.18 14.16
C ARG A 57 3.81 3.85 13.83
N VAL A 58 4.14 3.24 12.68
CA VAL A 58 3.58 1.94 12.30
C VAL A 58 4.04 0.84 13.25
N ARG A 59 5.31 0.85 13.64
CA ARG A 59 5.86 -0.13 14.60
C ARG A 59 5.16 0.00 15.95
N VAL A 60 5.09 1.22 16.49
CA VAL A 60 4.42 1.48 17.78
C VAL A 60 2.95 1.05 17.73
N ALA A 61 2.22 1.40 16.66
CA ALA A 61 0.84 0.96 16.52
C ALA A 61 0.69 -0.57 16.43
N PHE A 62 1.67 -1.27 15.87
CA PHE A 62 1.71 -2.73 15.86
C PHE A 62 1.99 -3.34 17.24
N ASP A 63 2.91 -2.75 18.00
CA ASP A 63 3.21 -3.14 19.37
C ASP A 63 1.94 -3.00 20.23
N GLU A 64 1.22 -1.88 20.10
CA GLU A 64 -0.08 -1.65 20.77
C GLU A 64 -1.17 -2.64 20.33
N LEU A 65 -1.31 -2.88 19.02
CA LEU A 65 -2.27 -3.86 18.53
C LEU A 65 -1.99 -5.27 19.08
N THR A 66 -0.72 -5.64 19.23
CA THR A 66 -0.30 -6.93 19.78
C THR A 66 -0.70 -7.07 21.25
N LEU A 67 -0.66 -5.98 22.01
CA LEU A 67 -1.11 -5.97 23.41
C LEU A 67 -2.64 -6.03 23.54
N ALA A 68 -3.37 -5.64 22.50
CA ALA A 68 -4.83 -5.56 22.51
C ALA A 68 -5.55 -6.85 22.06
N ILE A 69 -4.82 -7.86 21.56
CA ILE A 69 -5.35 -9.16 21.09
C ILE A 69 -4.79 -10.32 21.92
#